data_AF-A0AA92BMD7-F1
#
_entry.id   AF-A0AA92BMD7-F1
#
_cell.length_a   1.000
_cell.length_b   1.000
_cell.length_c   1.000
_cell.angle_alpha   90.00
_cell.angle_beta   90.00
_cell.angle_gamma   90.00
#
_symmetry.space_group_name_H-M   'P 1'
#
loop_
_entity.id
_entity.type
_entity.pdbx_description
1 polymer ?
#
loop_
_entity_poly.entity_id
_entity_poly.type
_entity_poly.pdbx_seq_one_letter_code
_entity_poly.pdbx_strand_id
1 'polypeptide(L)' 'MKLPSHVQVDHQQLISVIVCCYNEAHVLPEFHHRLMLVLSALPVVYEVLYVHDGSHDGSYELLEQFCRAPPGCVA' A
#
# COMPACT_ATOMS: atom_id res chain seq x y z
N MET A 1 33.92 25.26 19.95
CA MET A 1 33.51 23.86 19.67
C MET A 1 32.17 23.92 18.97
N LYS A 2 32.13 23.77 17.64
CA LYS A 2 30.90 23.80 16.86
C LYS A 2 30.27 22.40 16.93
N LEU A 3 29.06 22.30 17.45
CA LEU A 3 28.25 21.10 17.26
C LEU A 3 27.98 20.93 15.75
N PRO A 4 28.05 19.71 15.19
CA PRO A 4 27.76 19.50 13.78
C PRO A 4 26.32 19.96 13.49
N SER A 5 26.19 20.91 12.56
CA SER A 5 24.94 21.60 12.22
C SER A 5 23.98 20.78 11.35
N HIS A 6 24.28 19.50 11.11
CA HIS A 6 23.41 18.57 10.41
C HIS A 6 23.58 17.17 10.99
N VAL A 7 22.74 16.82 11.95
CA VAL A 7 22.35 15.41 12.10
C VAL A 7 21.32 15.18 11.00
N GLN A 8 21.75 14.62 9.86
CA GLN A 8 20.81 14.09 8.89
C GLN A 8 20.17 12.86 9.52
N VAL A 9 18.96 13.02 10.05
CA VAL A 9 18.16 11.86 10.42
C VAL A 9 17.57 11.33 9.12
N ASP A 10 18.12 10.23 8.62
CA ASP A 10 17.54 9.45 7.54
C ASP A 10 16.27 8.77 8.06
N HIS A 11 15.19 9.55 8.16
CA HIS A 11 13.86 9.03 8.37
C HIS A 11 13.23 8.82 7.00
N GLN A 12 13.54 7.70 6.34
CA GLN A 12 12.64 7.20 5.31
C GLN A 12 11.27 6.98 5.96
N GLN A 13 10.36 7.95 5.78
CA GLN A 13 9.00 7.86 6.30
C GLN A 13 8.31 6.68 5.61
N LEU A 14 7.78 5.76 6.41
CA LEU A 14 7.00 4.62 5.94
C LEU A 14 5.52 4.92 6.14
N ILE A 15 4.73 4.74 5.08
CA ILE A 15 3.26 4.74 5.13
C ILE A 15 2.76 3.31 4.95
N SER A 16 2.06 2.79 5.97
CA SER A 16 1.34 1.51 5.87
C SER A 16 -0.14 1.78 5.62
N VAL A 17 -0.64 1.37 4.45
CA VAL A 17 -2.06 1.48 4.10
C VAL A 17 -2.73 0.13 4.32
N ILE A 18 -3.65 0.06 5.28
CA ILE A 18 -4.40 -1.17 5.60
C ILE A 18 -5.80 -1.04 5.00
N VAL A 19 -6.18 -2.02 4.17
CA VAL A 19 -7.45 -2.02 3.43
C VAL A 19 -8.23 -3.30 3.74
N CYS A 20 -9.28 -3.20 4.55
CA CYS A 20 -10.19 -4.30 4.82
C CYS A 20 -11.17 -4.49 3.66
N CYS A 21 -11.29 -5.71 3.15
CA CYS A 21 -12.07 -6.03 1.96
C CYS A 21 -13.09 -7.13 2.26
N TYR A 22 -14.38 -6.79 2.14
CA TYR A 22 -15.50 -7.74 2.22
C TYR A 22 -16.52 -7.48 1.10
N ASN A 23 -16.57 -8.37 0.12
CA ASN A 23 -17.45 -8.29 -1.04
C ASN A 23 -17.31 -6.98 -1.87
N GLU A 24 -16.06 -6.61 -2.19
CA GLU A 24 -15.71 -5.35 -2.86
C GLU A 24 -15.16 -5.55 -4.30
N ALA A 25 -15.38 -6.71 -4.92
CA ALA A 25 -14.74 -7.07 -6.18
C ALA A 25 -14.96 -6.06 -7.31
N HIS A 26 -16.11 -5.38 -7.32
CA HIS A 26 -16.45 -4.38 -8.33
C HIS A 26 -15.66 -3.07 -8.18
N VAL A 27 -15.27 -2.68 -6.96
CA VAL A 27 -14.62 -1.38 -6.69
C VAL A 27 -13.12 -1.50 -6.48
N LEU A 28 -12.66 -2.68 -6.07
CA LEU A 28 -11.25 -2.97 -5.78
C LEU A 28 -10.27 -2.59 -6.90
N PRO A 29 -10.54 -2.87 -8.20
CA PRO A 29 -9.60 -2.53 -9.27
C PRO A 29 -9.34 -1.02 -9.41
N GLU A 30 -10.41 -0.21 -9.41
CA GLU A 30 -10.30 1.25 -9.54
C GLU A 30 -9.70 1.87 -8.28
N PHE A 31 -10.07 1.35 -7.10
CA PHE A 31 -9.46 1.74 -5.84
C PHE A 31 -7.94 1.50 -5.84
N HIS A 32 -7.51 0.29 -6.20
CA HIS A 32 -6.08 -0.06 -6.26
C HIS A 32 -5.34 0.83 -7.24
N HIS A 33 -5.87 1.01 -8.46
CA HIS A 33 -5.26 1.88 -9.47
C HIS A 33 -5.02 3.30 -8.95
N ARG A 34 -6.04 3.92 -8.37
CA ARG A 34 -5.96 5.30 -7.84
C ARG A 34 -5.04 5.39 -6.63
N LEU A 35 -5.05 4.40 -5.74
CA LEU A 35 -4.16 4.36 -4.58
C LEU A 35 -2.70 4.31 -5.02
N MET A 36 -2.35 3.44 -5.96
CA MET A 36 -0.99 3.31 -6.47
C MET A 36 -0.51 4.57 -7.19
N LEU A 37 -1.38 5.25 -7.94
CA LEU A 37 -1.06 6.55 -8.56
C LEU A 37 -0.67 7.60 -7.51
N VAL A 38 -1.38 7.66 -6.39
CA VAL A 38 -1.06 8.61 -5.30
C VAL A 38 0.22 8.21 -4.58
N LEU A 39 0.33 6.95 -4.16
CA LEU A 39 1.48 6.47 -3.38
C LEU A 39 2.79 6.58 -4.17
N SER A 40 2.78 6.27 -5.47
CA SER A 40 3.97 6.38 -6.33
C SER A 40 4.46 7.81 -6.56
N ALA A 41 3.61 8.82 -6.34
CA ALA A 41 3.97 10.23 -6.47
C ALA A 41 4.57 10.83 -5.17
N LEU A 42 4.48 10.11 -4.04
CA LEU A 42 4.99 10.58 -2.76
C LEU A 42 6.47 10.19 -2.57
N PRO A 43 7.33 11.07 -2.04
CA PRO A 43 8.73 10.77 -1.77
C PRO A 43 8.90 9.99 -0.44
N VAL A 44 8.14 8.91 -0.29
CA VAL A 44 8.09 8.07 0.93
C VAL A 44 8.15 6.60 0.55
N VAL A 45 8.55 5.75 1.50
CA VAL A 45 8.39 4.30 1.36
C VAL A 45 6.94 3.98 1.74
N TYR A 46 6.31 3.05 1.03
CA TYR A 46 4.94 2.64 1.34
C TYR A 46 4.76 1.14 1.21
N GLU A 47 3.79 0.61 1.96
CA GLU A 47 3.25 -0.73 1.81
C GLU A 47 1.72 -0.66 1.78
N VAL A 48 1.11 -1.60 1.06
CA VAL A 48 -0.35 -1.77 1.03
C VAL A 48 -0.67 -3.19 1.47
N LEU A 49 -1.42 -3.27 2.57
CA LEU A 49 -1.85 -4.51 3.23
C LEU A 49 -3.35 -4.69 2.99
N TYR A 50 -3.70 -5.65 2.15
CA TYR A 50 -5.10 -6.00 1.92
C TYR A 50 -5.52 -7.09 2.91
N VAL A 51 -6.54 -6.81 3.71
CA VAL A 51 -7.10 -7.79 4.66
C VAL A 51 -8.37 -8.37 4.04
N HIS A 52 -8.28 -9.62 3.61
CA HIS A 52 -9.46 -10.36 3.13
C HIS A 52 -10.33 -10.82 4.31
N ASP A 53 -11.53 -10.27 4.45
CA ASP A 53 -12.44 -10.53 5.57
C ASP A 53 -13.56 -11.53 5.21
N GLY A 54 -13.22 -12.59 4.46
CA GLY A 54 -14.16 -13.67 4.12
C GLY A 54 -15.14 -13.35 2.98
N SER A 55 -14.69 -12.65 1.94
CA SER A 55 -15.50 -12.35 0.75
C SER A 55 -15.86 -13.62 -0.04
N HIS A 56 -16.97 -13.56 -0.78
CA HIS A 56 -17.47 -14.66 -1.62
C HIS A 56 -17.76 -14.23 -3.08
N ASP A 57 -17.29 -13.05 -3.48
CA ASP A 57 -17.65 -12.36 -4.72
C ASP A 57 -16.51 -12.23 -5.74
N GLY A 58 -15.37 -12.89 -5.50
CA GLY A 58 -14.17 -12.76 -6.33
C GLY A 58 -13.16 -11.73 -5.82
N SER A 59 -13.40 -11.11 -4.65
CA SER A 59 -12.44 -10.15 -4.07
C SER A 59 -11.08 -10.78 -3.82
N TYR A 60 -11.03 -12.03 -3.33
CA TYR A 60 -9.77 -12.72 -3.01
C TYR A 60 -8.83 -12.83 -4.22
N GLU A 61 -9.36 -13.25 -5.37
CA GLU A 61 -8.61 -13.43 -6.61
C GLU A 61 -8.06 -12.11 -7.13
N LEU A 62 -8.78 -11.00 -6.92
CA LEU A 62 -8.30 -9.65 -7.24
C LEU A 62 -7.17 -9.22 -6.30
N LEU A 63 -7.31 -9.45 -5.00
CA LEU A 63 -6.26 -9.15 -4.02
C LEU A 63 -4.97 -9.92 -4.32
N GLU A 64 -5.08 -11.22 -4.64
CA GLU A 64 -3.93 -12.02 -5.09
C GLU A 64 -3.25 -11.43 -6.33
N GLN A 65 -4.02 -10.91 -7.30
CA GLN A 65 -3.47 -10.27 -8.49
C GLN A 65 -2.72 -8.99 -8.17
N PHE A 66 -3.25 -8.15 -7.28
CA PHE A 66 -2.61 -6.90 -6.88
C PHE A 66 -1.23 -7.13 -6.23
N CYS A 67 -1.10 -8.20 -5.43
CA CYS A 67 0.17 -8.52 -4.77
C CYS A 67 1.25 -9.11 -5.69
N ARG A 68 0.91 -9.50 -6.92
CA ARG A 68 1.89 -10.06 -7.88
C ARG A 68 2.64 -9.00 -8.69
N ALA A 69 2.17 -7.74 -8.73
CA ALA A 69 2.64 -6.75 -9.70
C ALA A 69 3.72 -5.76 -9.18
N PRO A 70 3.72 -5.29 -7.91
CA PRO A 70 4.81 -4.46 -7.36
C PRO A 70 5.53 -5.09 -6.14
N PRO A 71 6.85 -4.89 -5.96
CA PRO A 71 7.51 -5.21 -4.71
C PRO A 71 6.95 -4.33 -3.57
N GLY A 72 6.43 -4.95 -2.50
CA GLY A 72 5.91 -4.24 -1.31
C GLY A 72 4.41 -4.39 -1.03
N CYS A 73 3.69 -5.26 -1.75
CA CYS A 73 2.29 -5.55 -1.48
C CYS A 73 2.13 -6.97 -0.91
N VAL A 74 1.43 -7.11 0.22
CA VAL A 74 1.14 -8.38 0.90
C VAL A 74 -0.38 -8.46 1.14
N ALA A 75 -0.99 -9.59 0.81
CA ALA A 75 -2.41 -9.90 1.04
C ALA A 75 -2.55 -11.05 2.03
#